data_AF-A0A960E6K4-F1
#
_entry.id   AF-A0A960E6K4-F1
#
_cell.length_a   1.000
_cell.length_b   1.000
_cell.length_c   1.000
_cell.angle_alpha   90.00
_cell.angle_beta   90.00
_cell.angle_gamma   90.00
#
_symmetry.space_group_name_H-M   'P 1'
#
loop_
_entity.id
_entity.type
_entity.pdbx_description
1 polymer ?
#
loop_
_entity_poly.entity_id
_entity_poly.type
_entity_poly.pdbx_seq_one_letter_code
_entity_poly.pdbx_strand_id
1 'polypeptide(L)'
;EKLYTDGAELLFDYGEVGGDDGIDDLVVVRNGQRIFVDVVRDYLQRIRYGSDGYAELIHVPAYHHADVVVDPTRQFGAPIFERSGVRVDDVLDRFWAGESIDDLDDEFGVPASELEDVVRVASRRAA
;
A
#
# COMPACT_ATOMS: atom_id res chain seq x y z
N GLU A 1 -9.09 4.29 11.43
CA GLU A 1 -8.33 3.98 12.66
C GLU A 1 -8.91 2.81 13.46
N LYS A 2 -10.24 2.80 13.72
CA LYS A 2 -10.89 1.75 14.53
C LYS A 2 -10.61 0.30 14.11
N LEU A 3 -10.46 0.01 12.81
CA LEU A 3 -10.14 -1.34 12.36
C LEU A 3 -8.79 -1.83 12.88
N TYR A 4 -7.76 -0.96 12.89
CA TYR A 4 -6.42 -1.31 13.33
C TYR A 4 -6.34 -1.49 14.86
N THR A 5 -7.04 -0.64 15.60
CA THR A 5 -6.99 -0.63 17.07
C THR A 5 -7.96 -1.64 17.70
N ASP A 6 -9.18 -1.74 17.16
CA ASP A 6 -10.30 -2.45 17.81
C ASP A 6 -10.68 -3.73 17.05
N GLY A 7 -10.22 -3.89 15.80
CA GLY A 7 -10.62 -5.00 14.94
C GLY A 7 -10.08 -6.36 15.38
N ALA A 8 -8.91 -6.41 16.02
CA ALA A 8 -8.32 -7.65 16.52
C ALA A 8 -9.15 -8.26 17.67
N GLU A 9 -9.71 -7.40 18.53
CA GLU A 9 -10.58 -7.84 19.63
C GLU A 9 -11.89 -8.41 19.07
N LEU A 10 -12.52 -7.69 18.14
CA LEU A 10 -13.78 -8.10 17.53
C LEU A 10 -13.67 -9.43 16.76
N LEU A 11 -12.58 -9.62 16.00
CA LEU A 11 -12.35 -10.86 15.26
C LEU A 11 -12.14 -12.04 16.19
N PHE A 12 -11.36 -11.87 17.25
CA PHE A 12 -11.14 -12.93 18.25
C PHE A 12 -12.44 -13.35 18.93
N ASP A 13 -13.27 -12.39 19.38
CA ASP A 13 -14.56 -12.68 20.00
C ASP A 13 -15.51 -13.39 19.02
N TYR A 14 -15.48 -13.03 17.75
CA TYR A 14 -16.26 -13.73 16.72
C TYR A 14 -15.79 -15.18 16.52
N GLY A 15 -14.48 -15.45 16.60
CA GLY A 15 -13.91 -16.79 16.47
C GLY A 15 -14.31 -17.72 17.61
N GLU A 16 -14.28 -17.22 18.85
CA GLU A 16 -14.70 -17.98 20.03
C GLU A 16 -16.20 -18.34 19.99
N VAL A 17 -17.03 -17.47 19.43
CA VAL A 17 -18.49 -17.69 19.35
C VAL A 17 -18.88 -18.50 18.11
N GLY A 18 -18.17 -18.30 17.00
CA GLY A 18 -18.50 -18.85 15.68
C GLY A 18 -17.84 -20.18 15.35
N GLY A 19 -16.77 -20.57 16.04
CA GLY A 19 -16.02 -21.80 15.77
C GLY A 19 -15.27 -21.78 14.44
N ASP A 20 -14.81 -20.61 14.01
CA ASP A 20 -14.04 -20.43 12.77
C ASP A 20 -12.54 -20.50 13.05
N ASP A 21 -11.93 -21.61 12.62
CA ASP A 21 -10.50 -21.89 12.82
C ASP A 21 -9.57 -20.89 12.09
N GLY A 22 -10.08 -20.12 11.11
CA GLY A 22 -9.28 -19.17 10.32
C GLY A 22 -8.92 -17.87 11.04
N ILE A 23 -9.49 -17.61 12.22
CA ILE A 23 -9.25 -16.36 12.96
C ILE A 23 -7.91 -16.36 13.67
N ASP A 24 -7.42 -17.53 14.07
CA ASP A 24 -6.10 -17.70 14.67
C ASP A 24 -4.97 -17.29 13.69
N ASP A 25 -5.23 -17.32 12.38
CA ASP A 25 -4.30 -16.84 11.35
C ASP A 25 -4.24 -15.30 11.27
N LEU A 26 -5.23 -14.60 11.81
CA LEU A 26 -5.35 -13.14 11.75
C LEU A 26 -5.00 -12.48 13.08
N VAL A 27 -5.28 -13.12 14.21
CA VAL A 27 -5.15 -12.54 15.55
C VAL A 27 -4.41 -13.49 16.50
N VAL A 28 -3.49 -12.95 17.29
CA VAL A 28 -2.75 -13.68 18.33
C VAL A 28 -2.83 -12.95 19.67
N VAL A 29 -2.71 -13.70 20.76
CA VAL A 29 -2.62 -13.13 22.12
C VAL A 29 -1.15 -12.92 22.49
N ARG A 30 -0.76 -11.67 22.73
CA ARG A 30 0.61 -11.30 23.16
C ARG A 30 0.52 -10.38 24.38
N ASN A 31 1.23 -10.74 25.46
CA ASN A 31 1.20 -10.00 26.73
C ASN A 31 -0.22 -9.78 27.30
N GLY A 32 -1.13 -10.73 27.07
CA GLY A 32 -2.54 -10.63 27.52
C GLY A 32 -3.41 -9.69 26.67
N GLN A 33 -2.89 -9.15 25.56
CA GLN A 33 -3.63 -8.33 24.61
C GLN A 33 -3.84 -9.09 23.29
N ARG A 34 -5.02 -8.95 22.70
CA ARG A 34 -5.39 -9.52 21.40
C ARG A 34 -4.90 -8.57 20.31
N ILE A 35 -4.04 -9.04 19.43
CA ILE A 35 -3.41 -8.22 18.40
C ILE A 35 -3.41 -8.92 17.04
N PHE A 36 -3.47 -8.15 15.95
CA PHE A 36 -3.21 -8.71 14.62
C PHE A 36 -1.83 -9.35 14.54
N VAL A 37 -1.72 -10.42 13.76
CA VAL A 37 -0.43 -10.98 13.35
C VAL A 37 0.40 -9.91 12.64
N ASP A 38 1.73 -9.96 12.80
CA ASP A 38 2.63 -8.88 12.38
C ASP A 38 2.50 -8.58 10.88
N VAL A 39 2.28 -9.59 10.02
CA VAL A 39 2.04 -9.37 8.58
C VAL A 39 0.79 -8.52 8.33
N VAL A 40 -0.34 -8.82 8.96
CA VAL A 40 -1.59 -8.05 8.77
C VAL A 40 -1.41 -6.64 9.30
N ARG A 41 -0.76 -6.50 10.45
CA ARG A 41 -0.44 -5.21 11.05
C ARG A 41 0.37 -4.34 10.09
N ASP A 42 1.41 -4.89 9.48
CA ASP A 42 2.27 -4.16 8.56
C ASP A 42 1.43 -3.59 7.39
N TYR A 43 0.52 -4.37 6.80
CA TYR A 43 -0.34 -3.87 5.73
C TYR A 43 -1.35 -2.82 6.20
N LEU A 44 -1.94 -2.98 7.39
CA LEU A 44 -2.90 -1.99 7.92
C LEU A 44 -2.25 -0.63 8.21
N GLN A 45 -0.97 -0.61 8.60
CA GLN A 45 -0.22 0.64 8.82
C GLN A 45 -0.01 1.48 7.56
N ARG A 46 -0.26 0.92 6.38
CA ARG A 46 -0.13 1.62 5.09
C ARG A 46 -1.38 2.37 4.67
N ILE A 47 -2.46 2.26 5.43
CA ILE A 47 -3.72 2.95 5.16
C ILE A 47 -3.72 4.29 5.90
N ARG A 48 -3.91 5.38 5.16
CA ARG A 48 -4.23 6.69 5.72
C ARG A 48 -5.74 6.78 5.90
N TYR A 49 -6.16 7.07 7.12
CA TYR A 49 -7.57 7.24 7.45
C TYR A 49 -7.96 8.70 7.50
N GLY A 50 -9.16 8.98 6.99
CA GLY A 50 -9.77 10.30 7.04
C GLY A 50 -10.37 10.64 8.39
N SER A 51 -10.83 11.89 8.48
CA SER A 51 -11.53 12.40 9.67
C SER A 51 -12.83 11.66 9.99
N ASP A 52 -13.45 11.01 9.01
CA ASP A 52 -14.64 10.16 9.15
C ASP A 52 -14.30 8.73 9.62
N GLY A 53 -13.01 8.40 9.74
CA GLY A 53 -12.50 7.12 10.17
C GLY A 53 -12.39 6.07 9.06
N TYR A 54 -12.74 6.39 7.81
CA TYR A 54 -12.61 5.51 6.64
C TYR A 54 -11.28 5.69 5.93
N ALA A 55 -10.93 4.72 5.07
CA ALA A 55 -9.69 4.77 4.30
C ALA A 55 -9.79 5.87 3.23
N GLU A 56 -8.84 6.78 3.21
CA GLU A 56 -8.71 7.82 2.18
C GLU A 56 -7.63 7.47 1.16
N LEU A 57 -6.56 6.81 1.62
CA LEU A 57 -5.39 6.52 0.80
C LEU A 57 -4.69 5.26 1.28
N ILE A 58 -4.05 4.54 0.35
CA ILE A 58 -3.21 3.38 0.64
C ILE A 58 -1.82 3.61 0.03
N HIS A 59 -0.76 3.43 0.83
CA HIS A 59 0.61 3.36 0.33
C HIS A 59 0.90 1.96 -0.25
N VAL A 60 1.38 1.89 -1.49
CA VAL A 60 1.63 0.64 -2.20
C VAL A 60 2.93 0.01 -1.70
N PRO A 61 2.90 -1.20 -1.11
CA PRO A 61 4.05 -1.80 -0.41
C PRO A 61 5.17 -2.30 -1.32
N ALA A 62 4.96 -2.35 -2.63
CA ALA A 62 5.86 -3.01 -3.57
C ALA A 62 7.17 -2.24 -3.81
N TYR A 63 7.18 -0.95 -3.50
CA TYR A 63 8.26 -0.01 -3.79
C TYR A 63 9.11 0.26 -2.55
N HIS A 64 10.43 0.26 -2.71
CA HIS A 64 11.40 0.50 -1.65
C HIS A 64 11.80 1.98 -1.51
N HIS A 65 11.74 2.72 -2.60
CA HIS A 65 12.16 4.12 -2.70
C HIS A 65 11.01 5.02 -3.15
N ALA A 66 10.18 4.55 -4.09
CA ALA A 66 9.07 5.36 -4.59
C ALA A 66 7.92 5.40 -3.57
N ASP A 67 7.45 6.62 -3.26
CA ASP A 67 6.23 6.79 -2.48
C ASP A 67 5.02 6.77 -3.42
N VAL A 68 4.55 5.56 -3.70
CA VAL A 68 3.38 5.33 -4.56
C VAL A 68 2.16 5.08 -3.72
N VAL A 69 1.06 5.73 -4.11
CA VAL A 69 -0.20 5.67 -3.39
C VAL A 69 -1.36 5.38 -4.33
N VAL A 70 -2.45 4.88 -3.74
CA VAL A 70 -3.77 4.79 -4.37
C VAL A 70 -4.72 5.70 -3.58
N ASP A 71 -5.27 6.70 -4.27
CA ASP A 71 -6.18 7.70 -3.71
C ASP A 71 -7.39 7.86 -4.64
N PRO A 72 -8.60 7.46 -4.23
CA PRO A 72 -9.80 7.50 -5.08
C PRO A 72 -10.16 8.91 -5.58
N THR A 73 -9.67 9.97 -4.92
CA THR A 73 -9.97 11.36 -5.27
C THR A 73 -9.00 11.94 -6.31
N ARG A 74 -7.89 11.23 -6.61
CA ARG A 74 -6.88 11.63 -7.59
C ARG A 74 -6.73 10.56 -8.66
N GLN A 75 -6.64 10.99 -9.93
CA GLN A 75 -6.43 10.09 -11.07
C GLN A 75 -7.36 8.85 -11.07
N PHE A 76 -8.59 9.00 -10.56
CA PHE A 76 -9.59 7.93 -10.43
C PHE A 76 -9.10 6.68 -9.66
N GLY A 77 -8.20 6.86 -8.68
CA GLY A 77 -7.64 5.77 -7.90
C GLY A 77 -6.54 4.97 -8.62
N ALA A 78 -5.99 5.47 -9.73
CA ALA A 78 -4.79 4.88 -10.30
C ALA A 78 -3.59 5.04 -9.34
N PRO A 79 -2.62 4.10 -9.35
CA PRO A 79 -1.37 4.28 -8.63
C PRO A 79 -0.61 5.51 -9.14
N ILE A 80 -0.26 6.41 -8.22
CA ILE A 80 0.45 7.65 -8.50
C ILE A 80 1.63 7.84 -7.55
N PHE A 81 2.65 8.55 -8.00
CA PHE A 81 3.68 9.08 -7.10
C PHE A 81 3.04 10.16 -6.21
N GLU A 82 3.09 10.02 -4.88
CA GLU A 82 2.33 10.87 -3.94
C GLU A 82 2.64 12.36 -4.15
N ARG A 83 3.92 12.68 -4.40
CA ARG A 83 4.40 14.05 -4.51
C ARG A 83 4.07 14.72 -5.83
N SER A 84 4.25 14.04 -6.96
CA SER A 84 4.03 14.62 -8.29
C SER A 84 2.60 14.43 -8.80
N GLY A 85 1.88 13.43 -8.29
CA GLY A 85 0.56 13.04 -8.79
C GLY A 85 0.58 12.39 -10.18
N VAL A 86 1.77 12.12 -10.72
CA VAL A 86 1.96 11.41 -11.99
C VAL A 86 1.58 9.96 -11.82
N ARG A 87 0.90 9.39 -12.80
CA ARG A 87 0.53 7.97 -12.78
C ARG A 87 1.77 7.12 -13.02
N VAL A 88 1.86 6.03 -12.28
CA VAL A 88 2.92 5.02 -12.48
C VAL A 88 2.89 4.47 -13.91
N ASP A 89 1.69 4.21 -14.45
CA ASP A 89 1.51 3.71 -15.81
C ASP A 89 2.08 4.67 -16.87
N ASP A 90 1.88 5.99 -16.70
CA ASP A 90 2.34 6.99 -17.67
C ASP A 90 3.88 6.99 -17.75
N VAL A 91 4.57 6.83 -16.61
CA VAL A 91 6.03 6.69 -16.55
C VAL A 91 6.50 5.38 -17.18
N LEU A 92 5.83 4.25 -16.86
CA LEU A 92 6.20 2.94 -17.39
C LEU A 92 6.02 2.86 -18.91
N ASP A 93 4.92 3.40 -19.43
CA ASP A 93 4.63 3.44 -20.86
C ASP A 93 5.72 4.21 -21.62
N ARG A 94 6.15 5.35 -21.10
CA ARG A 94 7.22 6.17 -21.70
C ARG A 94 8.59 5.48 -21.61
N PHE A 95 8.92 4.91 -20.47
CA PHE A 95 10.15 4.14 -20.30
C PHE A 95 10.22 2.97 -21.30
N TRP A 96 9.15 2.20 -21.44
CA TRP A 96 9.08 1.08 -22.39
C TRP A 96 9.05 1.52 -23.86
N ALA A 97 8.63 2.75 -24.14
CA ALA A 97 8.77 3.38 -25.45
C ALA A 97 10.23 3.80 -25.77
N GLY A 98 11.15 3.70 -24.80
CA GLY A 98 12.58 3.93 -24.97
C GLY A 98 13.10 5.25 -24.40
N GLU A 99 12.29 5.99 -23.64
CA GLU A 99 12.71 7.21 -22.95
C GLU A 99 13.67 6.91 -21.78
N SER A 100 14.67 7.77 -21.57
CA SER A 100 15.67 7.56 -20.52
C SER A 100 15.14 7.99 -19.15
N ILE A 101 15.70 7.45 -18.06
CA ILE A 101 15.30 7.85 -16.69
C ILE A 101 15.55 9.35 -16.46
N ASP A 102 16.63 9.91 -17.01
CA ASP A 102 16.96 11.33 -16.88
C ASP A 102 15.90 12.21 -17.57
N ASP A 103 15.47 11.83 -18.78
CA ASP A 103 14.39 12.54 -19.50
C ASP A 103 13.06 12.47 -18.73
N LEU A 104 12.76 11.31 -18.13
CA LEU A 104 11.54 11.11 -17.32
C LEU A 104 11.58 11.90 -16.00
N ASP A 105 12.74 12.02 -15.35
CA ASP A 105 12.91 12.85 -14.15
C ASP A 105 12.63 14.32 -14.50
N ASP A 106 13.23 14.82 -15.58
CA ASP A 106 13.04 16.17 -16.07
C ASP A 106 11.58 16.44 -16.52
N GLU A 107 10.92 15.50 -17.19
CA GLU A 107 9.53 15.66 -17.69
C GLU A 107 8.50 15.57 -16.56
N PHE A 108 8.61 14.56 -15.69
CA PHE A 108 7.59 14.25 -14.69
C PHE A 108 7.90 14.83 -13.30
N GLY A 109 9.10 15.35 -13.07
CA GLY A 109 9.54 15.85 -11.77
C GLY A 109 9.56 14.76 -10.69
N VAL A 110 9.84 13.52 -11.08
CA VAL A 110 9.92 12.35 -10.19
C VAL A 110 11.39 11.94 -10.10
N PRO A 111 11.99 11.90 -8.90
CA PRO A 111 13.41 11.61 -8.76
C PRO A 111 13.81 10.29 -9.42
N ALA A 112 14.96 10.27 -10.09
CA ALA A 112 15.51 9.06 -10.72
C ALA A 112 15.48 7.82 -9.81
N SER A 113 15.73 7.95 -8.50
CA SER A 113 15.66 6.82 -7.56
C SER A 113 14.26 6.21 -7.41
N GLU A 114 13.21 7.03 -7.52
CA GLU A 114 11.82 6.56 -7.47
C GLU A 114 11.43 5.92 -8.82
N LEU A 115 11.85 6.54 -9.93
CA LEU A 115 11.64 5.99 -11.28
C LEU A 115 12.30 4.61 -11.44
N GLU A 116 13.57 4.48 -11.05
CA GLU A 116 14.30 3.22 -11.09
C GLU A 116 13.64 2.13 -10.24
N ASP A 117 13.11 2.48 -9.08
CA ASP A 117 12.45 1.53 -8.18
C ASP A 117 11.15 1.01 -8.78
N VAL A 118 10.32 1.91 -9.32
CA VAL A 118 9.10 1.54 -10.03
C VAL A 118 9.40 0.65 -11.23
N VAL A 119 10.36 1.02 -12.07
CA VAL A 119 10.79 0.22 -13.22
C VAL A 119 11.31 -1.15 -12.77
N ARG A 120 12.10 -1.21 -11.70
CA ARG A 120 12.64 -2.45 -11.15
C ARG A 120 11.54 -3.38 -10.67
N VAL A 121 10.53 -2.85 -9.97
CA VAL A 121 9.38 -3.62 -9.50
C VAL A 121 8.53 -4.10 -10.68
N ALA A 122 8.21 -3.23 -11.63
CA ALA A 122 7.44 -3.59 -12.82
C ALA A 122 8.17 -4.60 -13.74
N SER A 123 9.50 -4.54 -13.77
CA SER A 123 10.34 -5.45 -14.56
C SER A 123 10.72 -6.75 -13.84
N ARG A 124 10.46 -6.86 -12.52
CA ARG A 124 10.54 -8.14 -11.82
C ARG A 124 9.42 -9.02 -12.37
N ARG A 125 9.83 -9.93 -13.27
CA ARG A 125 9.01 -10.93 -13.95
C ARG A 125 7.69 -11.22 -13.21
N ALA A 126 6.58 -10.96 -13.90
CA ALA A 126 5.46 -11.88 -13.90
C ALA A 126 6.03 -13.30 -14.06
N ALA A 127 6.18 -14.00 -12.94
CA ALA A 127 6.67 -15.37 -12.88
C ALA A 127 5.47 -16.33 -13.02
#